data_AF-A0A1C6HNK3-F1
#
_entry.id   AF-A0A1C6HNK3-F1
#
_cell.length_a   1.000
_cell.length_b   1.000
_cell.length_c   1.000
_cell.angle_alpha   90.00
_cell.angle_beta   90.00
_cell.angle_gamma   90.00
#
_symmetry.space_group_name_H-M   'P 1'
#
loop_
_entity.id
_entity.type
_entity.pdbx_description
1 polymer ?
#
loop_
_entity_poly.entity_id
_entity_poly.type
_entity_poly.pdbx_seq_one_letter_code
_entity_poly.pdbx_strand_id
1 'polypeptide(L)'
;MNQQDHNNEEQEVQHLQHEAEHAKPHKKVSVMGYLTILFAAAFLLLLLSYFMQQRANEQAISGLQATSNNAFDSINNLIAEKDRLTSEVEDLEGQVADLQKQLDEAQSQLSGAQSDAESAQTAQDSAQKALEAMDWFWRIQRQFSRGYYTDAANMMAEFEAAGLPQYLPQEALTGREGDPSPAQQYQEIKEALG
;
A
#
# COMPACT_ATOMS: atom_id res chain seq x y z
N MET A 1 -24.10 -115.09 -55.18
CA MET A 1 -24.67 -115.27 -56.54
C MET A 1 -25.87 -114.34 -56.67
N ASN A 2 -26.03 -113.41 -57.60
CA ASN A 2 -25.32 -112.87 -58.78
C ASN A 2 -25.92 -111.44 -58.97
N GLN A 3 -25.15 -110.35 -59.21
CA GLN A 3 -24.80 -109.76 -60.54
C GLN A 3 -26.00 -109.57 -61.48
N GLN A 4 -26.20 -108.50 -62.26
CA GLN A 4 -25.51 -107.24 -62.63
C GLN A 4 -26.55 -106.45 -63.48
N ASP A 5 -26.70 -105.12 -63.32
CA ASP A 5 -26.26 -104.07 -64.27
C ASP A 5 -26.79 -104.16 -65.72
N HIS A 6 -27.51 -103.11 -66.18
CA HIS A 6 -27.33 -102.37 -67.46
C HIS A 6 -28.60 -101.72 -68.09
N ASN A 7 -28.34 -100.57 -68.75
CA ASN A 7 -29.12 -99.80 -69.75
C ASN A 7 -30.11 -98.78 -69.15
N ASN A 8 -29.83 -97.47 -69.04
CA ASN A 8 -29.26 -96.47 -69.95
C ASN A 8 -30.09 -96.23 -71.25
N GLU A 9 -30.49 -94.97 -71.44
CA GLU A 9 -30.51 -94.25 -72.75
C GLU A 9 -31.68 -94.32 -73.74
N GLU A 10 -32.97 -94.29 -73.34
CA GLU A 10 -34.03 -94.19 -74.37
C GLU A 10 -35.13 -93.13 -74.24
N GLN A 11 -35.12 -92.19 -73.28
CA GLN A 11 -36.13 -91.09 -73.30
C GLN A 11 -35.62 -89.69 -72.94
N GLU A 12 -34.30 -89.44 -73.04
CA GLU A 12 -33.83 -88.16 -73.57
C GLU A 12 -33.99 -88.24 -75.09
N VAL A 13 -35.10 -87.77 -75.67
CA VAL A 13 -35.27 -87.20 -77.04
C VAL A 13 -36.79 -87.11 -77.29
N GLN A 14 -37.46 -86.28 -76.50
CA GLN A 14 -38.63 -85.52 -76.98
C GLN A 14 -38.30 -84.05 -76.69
N HIS A 15 -37.24 -83.52 -77.30
CA HIS A 15 -37.38 -82.71 -78.51
C HIS A 15 -38.55 -81.72 -78.35
N LEU A 16 -38.30 -80.63 -77.63
CA LEU A 16 -37.91 -79.34 -78.23
C LEU A 16 -38.99 -78.80 -79.15
N GLN A 17 -39.47 -77.61 -78.79
CA GLN A 17 -40.55 -76.81 -79.38
C GLN A 17 -41.87 -77.05 -78.64
N HIS A 18 -42.19 -76.18 -77.67
CA HIS A 18 -43.37 -75.31 -77.71
C HIS A 18 -43.17 -74.21 -76.64
N GLU A 19 -43.17 -72.98 -77.15
CA GLU A 19 -43.53 -71.74 -76.46
C GLU A 19 -42.59 -71.20 -75.38
N ALA A 20 -41.53 -70.55 -75.88
CA ALA A 20 -41.10 -69.26 -75.38
C ALA A 20 -42.22 -68.21 -75.52
N GLU A 21 -43.19 -68.22 -74.60
CA GLU A 21 -44.07 -67.07 -74.37
C GLU A 21 -44.46 -67.03 -72.90
N HIS A 22 -43.93 -66.04 -72.17
CA HIS A 22 -44.69 -65.19 -71.25
C HIS A 22 -43.74 -64.24 -70.51
N ALA A 23 -43.38 -63.15 -71.19
CA ALA A 23 -42.98 -61.92 -70.51
C ALA A 23 -44.24 -61.27 -69.91
N LYS A 24 -44.29 -61.10 -68.57
CA LYS A 24 -45.36 -60.36 -67.85
C LYS A 24 -44.95 -60.07 -66.39
N PRO A 25 -45.53 -59.05 -65.72
CA PRO A 25 -44.96 -57.71 -65.58
C PRO A 25 -44.56 -57.34 -64.14
N HIS A 26 -43.81 -56.24 -63.97
CA HIS A 26 -43.38 -55.67 -62.69
C HIS A 26 -44.51 -55.58 -61.63
N LYS A 27 -44.34 -56.28 -60.51
CA LYS A 27 -45.26 -56.30 -59.36
C LYS A 27 -44.81 -55.25 -58.32
N LYS A 28 -45.66 -54.24 -58.08
CA LYS A 28 -45.40 -53.15 -57.13
C LYS A 28 -45.28 -53.69 -55.70
N VAL A 29 -44.14 -53.45 -55.06
CA VAL A 29 -43.86 -53.79 -53.66
C VAL A 29 -44.81 -53.01 -52.74
N SER A 30 -45.40 -53.69 -51.75
CA SER A 30 -46.39 -53.09 -50.83
C SER A 30 -45.73 -52.00 -49.97
N VAL A 31 -45.98 -50.74 -50.33
CA VAL A 31 -45.43 -49.54 -49.68
C VAL A 31 -45.87 -49.44 -48.20
N MET A 32 -46.99 -50.07 -47.83
CA MET A 32 -47.58 -49.94 -46.50
C MET A 32 -46.76 -50.62 -45.39
N GLY A 33 -46.02 -51.69 -45.70
CA GLY A 33 -45.08 -52.31 -44.77
C GLY A 33 -43.86 -51.42 -44.49
N TYR A 34 -43.34 -50.75 -45.53
CA TYR A 34 -42.25 -49.78 -45.36
C TYR A 34 -42.70 -48.55 -44.56
N LEU A 35 -43.94 -48.09 -44.73
CA LEU A 35 -44.48 -46.93 -44.02
C LEU A 35 -44.65 -47.19 -42.51
N THR A 36 -45.07 -48.39 -42.13
CA THR A 36 -45.18 -48.80 -40.70
C THR A 36 -43.81 -48.98 -40.05
N ILE A 37 -42.83 -49.58 -40.75
CA ILE A 37 -41.46 -49.70 -40.26
C ILE A 37 -40.80 -48.32 -40.15
N LEU A 38 -41.03 -47.42 -41.11
CA LEU A 38 -40.54 -46.04 -41.06
C LEU A 38 -41.12 -45.28 -39.86
N PHE A 39 -42.41 -45.46 -39.56
CA PHE A 39 -43.06 -44.86 -38.41
C PHE A 39 -42.53 -45.42 -37.07
N ALA A 40 -42.35 -46.74 -36.98
CA ALA A 40 -41.75 -47.38 -35.81
C ALA A 40 -40.29 -46.95 -35.61
N ALA A 41 -39.52 -46.86 -36.69
CA ALA A 41 -38.14 -46.36 -36.67
C ALA A 41 -38.09 -44.89 -36.22
N ALA A 42 -39.01 -44.03 -36.69
CA ALA A 42 -39.10 -42.65 -36.23
C ALA A 42 -39.43 -42.56 -34.72
N PHE A 43 -40.34 -43.39 -34.22
CA PHE A 43 -40.64 -43.46 -32.79
C PHE A 43 -39.46 -43.96 -31.95
N LEU A 44 -38.72 -44.95 -32.45
CA LEU A 44 -37.49 -45.42 -31.80
C LEU A 44 -36.41 -44.34 -31.79
N LEU A 45 -36.26 -43.60 -32.90
CA LEU A 45 -35.35 -42.46 -32.97
C LEU A 45 -35.77 -41.33 -32.03
N LEU A 46 -37.07 -41.07 -31.88
CA LEU A 46 -37.59 -40.10 -30.89
C LEU A 46 -37.31 -40.55 -29.45
N LEU A 47 -37.47 -41.84 -29.14
CA LEU A 47 -37.14 -42.39 -27.82
C LEU A 47 -35.64 -42.32 -27.52
N LEU A 48 -34.79 -42.62 -28.50
CA LEU A 48 -33.33 -42.49 -28.37
C LEU A 48 -32.92 -41.01 -28.21
N SER A 49 -33.55 -40.10 -28.97
CA SER A 49 -33.33 -38.65 -28.86
C SER A 49 -33.76 -38.13 -27.48
N TYR A 50 -34.89 -38.60 -26.96
CA TYR A 50 -35.40 -38.22 -25.64
C TYR A 50 -34.46 -38.69 -24.51
N PHE A 51 -33.95 -39.92 -24.58
CA PHE A 51 -33.01 -40.45 -23.60
C PHE A 51 -31.65 -39.71 -23.62
N MET A 52 -31.15 -39.37 -24.81
CA MET A 52 -29.95 -38.55 -24.93
C MET A 52 -30.17 -37.14 -24.36
N GLN A 53 -31.34 -36.57 -24.59
CA GLN A 53 -31.69 -35.25 -24.06
C GLN A 53 -31.85 -35.25 -22.54
N GLN A 54 -32.39 -36.31 -21.93
CA GLN A 54 -32.51 -36.40 -20.47
C GLN A 54 -31.13 -36.42 -19.79
N ARG A 55 -30.20 -37.25 -20.30
CA ARG A 55 -28.82 -37.30 -19.78
C ARG A 55 -28.04 -36.01 -20.06
N ALA A 56 -28.21 -35.42 -21.24
CA ALA A 56 -27.57 -34.15 -21.59
C ALA A 56 -28.09 -32.97 -20.73
N ASN A 57 -29.39 -32.96 -20.39
CA ASN A 57 -29.99 -31.93 -19.57
C ASN A 57 -29.57 -32.05 -18.09
N GLU A 58 -29.49 -33.26 -17.54
CA GLU A 58 -28.95 -33.49 -16.18
C GLU A 58 -27.49 -33.05 -16.06
N GLN A 59 -26.66 -33.33 -17.08
CA GLN A 59 -25.26 -32.90 -17.11
C GLN A 59 -25.11 -31.38 -17.30
N ALA A 60 -25.95 -30.76 -18.14
CA ALA A 60 -25.96 -29.31 -18.31
C ALA A 60 -26.41 -28.59 -17.03
N ILE A 61 -27.44 -29.08 -16.35
CA ILE A 61 -27.93 -28.51 -15.08
C ILE A 61 -26.91 -28.74 -13.96
N SER A 62 -26.28 -29.92 -13.86
CA SER A 62 -25.21 -30.20 -12.89
C SER A 62 -23.97 -29.34 -13.15
N GLY A 63 -23.58 -29.14 -14.41
CA GLY A 63 -22.50 -28.24 -14.80
C GLY A 63 -22.78 -26.78 -14.50
N LEU A 64 -24.03 -26.32 -14.69
CA LEU A 64 -24.47 -24.98 -14.30
C LEU A 64 -24.51 -24.80 -12.78
N GLN A 65 -24.98 -25.80 -12.02
CA GLN A 65 -24.94 -25.76 -10.55
C GLN A 65 -23.51 -25.76 -10.02
N ALA A 66 -22.62 -26.58 -10.57
CA ALA A 66 -21.20 -26.59 -10.20
C ALA A 66 -20.52 -25.25 -10.54
N THR A 67 -20.80 -24.70 -11.73
CA THR A 67 -20.27 -23.39 -12.14
C THR A 67 -20.84 -22.26 -11.28
N SER A 68 -22.13 -22.32 -10.92
CA SER A 68 -22.78 -21.34 -10.06
C SER A 68 -22.28 -21.39 -8.62
N ASN A 69 -22.03 -22.60 -8.08
CA ASN A 69 -21.43 -22.76 -6.75
C ASN A 69 -19.99 -22.25 -6.75
N ASN A 70 -19.19 -22.59 -7.77
CA ASN A 70 -17.83 -22.08 -7.91
C ASN A 70 -17.79 -20.55 -8.09
N ALA A 71 -18.75 -19.96 -8.81
CA ALA A 71 -18.87 -18.51 -8.95
C ALA A 71 -19.26 -17.85 -7.62
N PHE A 72 -20.15 -18.48 -6.85
CA PHE A 72 -20.51 -18.00 -5.51
C PHE A 72 -19.32 -18.08 -4.54
N ASP A 73 -18.57 -19.18 -4.56
CA ASP A 73 -17.34 -19.33 -3.76
C ASP A 73 -16.27 -18.31 -4.15
N SER A 74 -16.11 -18.03 -5.44
CA SER A 74 -15.19 -16.98 -5.92
C SER A 74 -15.65 -15.58 -5.50
N ILE A 75 -16.95 -15.30 -5.50
CA ILE A 75 -17.50 -14.03 -5.01
C ILE A 75 -17.28 -13.89 -3.50
N ASN A 76 -17.53 -14.94 -2.72
CA ASN A 76 -17.27 -14.93 -1.28
C ASN A 76 -15.79 -14.71 -0.96
N ASN A 77 -14.89 -15.35 -1.72
CA ASN A 77 -13.46 -15.14 -1.58
C ASN A 77 -13.08 -13.68 -1.90
N LEU A 78 -13.62 -13.12 -2.98
CA LEU A 78 -13.37 -11.73 -3.36
C LEU A 78 -13.91 -10.73 -2.32
N ILE A 79 -15.08 -11.01 -1.72
CA ILE A 79 -15.64 -10.20 -0.63
C ILE A 79 -14.73 -10.28 0.60
N ALA A 80 -14.30 -11.48 1.00
CA ALA A 80 -13.41 -11.67 2.14
C ALA A 80 -12.05 -10.98 1.92
N GLU A 81 -11.50 -11.04 0.71
CA GLU A 81 -10.27 -10.33 0.34
C GLU A 81 -10.46 -8.81 0.37
N LYS A 82 -11.57 -8.31 -0.17
CA LYS A 82 -11.92 -6.89 -0.12
C LYS A 82 -12.06 -6.41 1.33
N ASP A 83 -12.70 -7.19 2.20
CA ASP A 83 -12.87 -6.84 3.62
C ASP A 83 -11.53 -6.83 4.35
N ARG A 84 -10.66 -7.81 4.07
CA ARG A 84 -9.28 -7.82 4.59
C ARG A 84 -8.49 -6.59 4.13
N LEU A 85 -8.52 -6.29 2.83
CA LEU A 85 -7.85 -5.10 2.27
C LEU A 85 -8.41 -3.82 2.88
N THR A 86 -9.72 -3.74 3.10
CA THR A 86 -10.34 -2.58 3.75
C THR A 86 -9.81 -2.41 5.18
N SER A 87 -9.71 -3.51 5.94
CA SER A 87 -9.16 -3.48 7.29
C SER A 87 -7.68 -3.11 7.33
N GLU A 88 -6.88 -3.56 6.36
CA GLU A 88 -5.46 -3.23 6.25
C GLU A 88 -5.25 -1.75 5.89
N VAL A 89 -6.10 -1.20 5.00
CA VAL A 89 -6.10 0.23 4.70
C VAL A 89 -6.45 1.04 5.94
N GLU A 90 -7.47 0.65 6.70
CA GLU A 90 -7.85 1.35 7.94
C GLU A 90 -6.71 1.33 8.99
N ASP A 91 -6.04 0.19 9.16
CA ASP A 91 -4.89 0.07 10.06
C ASP A 91 -3.70 0.94 9.59
N LEU A 92 -3.39 0.92 8.29
CA LEU A 92 -2.35 1.76 7.70
C LEU A 92 -2.67 3.25 7.83
N GLU A 93 -3.93 3.66 7.60
CA GLU A 93 -4.38 5.03 7.83
C GLU A 93 -4.22 5.43 9.30
N GLY A 94 -4.54 4.53 10.23
CA GLY A 94 -4.30 4.73 11.66
C GLY A 94 -2.83 4.90 12.00
N GLN A 95 -1.95 4.06 11.46
CA GLN A 95 -0.50 4.17 11.64
C GLN A 95 0.05 5.49 11.06
N VAL A 96 -0.41 5.89 9.89
CA VAL A 96 -0.02 7.18 9.28
C VAL A 96 -0.47 8.35 10.15
N ALA A 97 -1.68 8.32 10.69
CA ALA A 97 -2.17 9.37 11.59
C ALA A 97 -1.35 9.46 12.88
N ASP A 98 -0.98 8.32 13.47
CA ASP A 98 -0.14 8.29 14.67
C ASP A 98 1.29 8.78 14.38
N LEU A 99 1.88 8.33 13.27
CA LEU A 99 3.19 8.82 12.83
C LEU A 99 3.18 10.33 12.55
N GLN A 100 2.12 10.85 11.94
CA GLN A 100 1.97 12.29 11.71
C GLN A 100 1.91 13.06 13.03
N LYS A 101 1.16 12.54 14.02
CA LYS A 101 1.10 13.14 15.35
C LYS A 101 2.46 13.12 16.06
N GLN A 102 3.18 11.99 16.00
CA GLN A 102 4.53 11.89 16.57
C GLN A 102 5.50 12.86 15.90
N LEU A 103 5.40 13.04 14.58
CA LEU A 103 6.19 14.00 13.82
C LEU A 103 5.92 15.44 14.29
N ASP A 104 4.63 15.81 14.42
CA ASP A 104 4.23 17.14 14.87
C ASP A 104 4.70 17.42 16.30
N GLU A 105 4.59 16.43 17.20
CA GLU A 105 5.09 16.51 18.58
C GLU A 105 6.63 16.66 18.60
N ALA A 106 7.35 15.86 17.82
CA ALA A 106 8.81 15.95 17.72
C ALA A 106 9.25 17.30 17.15
N GLN A 107 8.53 17.83 16.16
CA GLN A 107 8.82 19.13 15.58
C GLN A 107 8.56 20.29 16.56
N SER A 108 7.51 20.19 17.37
CA SER A 108 7.26 21.14 18.46
C SER A 108 8.36 21.11 19.51
N GLN A 109 8.81 19.92 19.92
CA GLN A 109 9.92 19.76 20.86
C GLN A 109 11.23 20.32 20.29
N LEU A 110 11.52 20.09 19.02
CA LEU A 110 12.71 20.62 18.36
C LEU A 110 12.70 22.15 18.34
N SER A 111 11.56 22.76 17.99
CA SER A 111 11.39 24.21 18.01
C SER A 111 11.60 24.80 19.42
N GLY A 112 11.04 24.16 20.44
CA GLY A 112 11.27 24.54 21.84
C GLY A 112 12.75 24.46 22.22
N ALA A 113 13.41 23.34 21.92
CA ALA A 113 14.83 23.15 22.21
C ALA A 113 15.73 24.16 21.47
N GLN A 114 15.38 24.55 20.25
CA GLN A 114 16.09 25.60 19.51
C GLN A 114 15.97 26.97 20.19
N SER A 115 14.76 27.35 20.62
CA SER A 115 14.53 28.60 21.36
C SER A 115 15.30 28.62 22.69
N ASP A 116 15.33 27.50 23.39
CA ASP A 116 16.09 27.36 24.64
C ASP A 116 17.60 27.49 24.39
N ALA A 117 18.10 26.87 23.32
CA ALA A 117 19.51 26.98 22.93
C ALA A 117 19.90 28.41 22.55
N GLU A 118 19.07 29.12 21.80
CA GLU A 118 19.29 30.54 21.45
C GLU A 118 19.29 31.44 22.69
N SER A 119 18.36 31.19 23.62
CA SER A 119 18.28 31.92 24.89
C SER A 119 19.51 31.65 25.75
N ALA A 120 19.95 30.39 25.83
CA ALA A 120 21.16 30.01 26.56
C ALA A 120 22.43 30.62 25.93
N GLN A 121 22.53 30.65 24.60
CA GLN A 121 23.65 31.28 23.90
C GLN A 121 23.69 32.79 24.17
N THR A 122 22.54 33.46 24.10
CA THR A 122 22.44 34.90 24.42
C THR A 122 22.83 35.19 25.87
N ALA A 123 22.39 34.34 26.80
CA ALA A 123 22.76 34.43 28.21
C ALA A 123 24.27 34.20 28.40
N GLN A 124 24.87 33.24 27.70
CA GLN A 124 26.31 33.00 27.72
C GLN A 124 27.10 34.20 27.18
N ASP A 125 26.72 34.74 26.03
CA ASP A 125 27.39 35.88 25.40
C ASP A 125 27.32 37.12 26.32
N SER A 126 26.16 37.38 26.92
CA SER A 126 26.00 38.48 27.88
C SER A 126 26.82 38.27 29.15
N ALA A 127 26.90 37.05 29.68
CA ALA A 127 27.75 36.71 30.82
C ALA A 127 29.24 36.89 30.50
N GLN A 128 29.68 36.50 29.29
CA GLN A 128 31.06 36.67 28.85
C GLN A 128 31.42 38.16 28.73
N LYS A 129 30.53 38.97 28.14
CA LYS A 129 30.71 40.42 28.08
C LYS A 129 30.71 41.07 29.47
N ALA A 130 29.89 40.58 30.39
CA ALA A 130 29.89 41.05 31.78
C ALA A 130 31.22 40.75 32.49
N LEU A 131 31.80 39.56 32.26
CA LEU A 131 33.13 39.21 32.78
C LEU A 131 34.23 40.10 32.21
N GLU A 132 34.22 40.34 30.90
CA GLU A 132 35.16 41.25 30.25
C GLU A 132 35.01 42.68 30.80
N ALA A 133 33.77 43.14 30.96
CA ALA A 133 33.48 44.45 31.53
C ALA A 133 33.97 44.58 32.98
N MET A 134 33.87 43.51 33.77
CA MET A 134 34.43 43.46 35.12
C MET A 134 35.96 43.56 35.15
N ASP A 135 36.66 42.87 34.24
CA ASP A 135 38.13 42.98 34.17
C ASP A 135 38.56 44.41 33.85
N TRP A 136 37.93 45.04 32.86
CA TRP A 136 38.17 46.45 32.53
C TRP A 136 37.90 47.37 33.71
N PHE A 137 36.75 47.20 34.38
CA PHE A 137 36.38 48.00 35.53
C PHE A 137 37.43 47.92 36.66
N TRP A 138 37.86 46.72 37.04
CA TRP A 138 38.87 46.56 38.09
C TRP A 138 40.24 47.11 37.70
N ARG A 139 40.60 47.05 36.41
CA ARG A 139 41.83 47.67 35.90
C ARG A 139 41.78 49.20 36.00
N ILE A 140 40.67 49.81 35.59
CA ILE A 140 40.45 51.25 35.69
C ILE A 140 40.46 51.69 37.16
N GLN A 141 39.69 51.02 38.03
CA GLN A 141 39.63 51.32 39.45
C GLN A 141 41.01 51.25 40.11
N ARG A 142 41.80 50.22 39.79
CA ARG A 142 43.18 50.08 40.30
C ARG A 142 44.08 51.23 39.88
N GLN A 143 44.01 51.68 38.61
CA GLN A 143 44.84 52.77 38.13
C GLN A 143 44.41 54.12 38.73
N PHE A 144 43.11 54.33 38.89
CA PHE A 144 42.54 55.49 39.56
C PHE A 144 42.98 55.57 41.03
N SER A 145 42.88 54.46 41.79
CA SER A 145 43.33 54.42 43.20
C SER A 145 44.84 54.64 43.37
N ARG A 146 45.64 54.42 42.32
CA ARG A 146 47.09 54.68 42.32
C ARG A 146 47.44 56.12 41.91
N GLY A 147 46.45 56.94 41.56
CA GLY A 147 46.62 58.34 41.15
C GLY A 147 46.99 58.52 39.67
N TYR A 148 46.96 57.47 38.85
CA TYR A 148 47.23 57.55 37.41
C TYR A 148 45.97 57.94 36.63
N TYR A 149 45.51 59.17 36.83
CA TYR A 149 44.23 59.67 36.28
C TYR A 149 44.19 59.70 34.74
N THR A 150 45.31 60.04 34.09
CA THR A 150 45.41 60.06 32.61
C THR A 150 45.29 58.67 32.00
N ASP A 151 45.94 57.67 32.62
CA ASP A 151 45.90 56.28 32.14
C ASP A 151 44.52 55.68 32.38
N ALA A 152 43.89 55.99 33.52
CA ALA A 152 42.52 55.61 33.82
C ALA A 152 41.52 56.22 32.82
N ALA A 153 41.68 57.50 32.45
CA ALA A 153 40.84 58.16 31.46
C ALA A 153 40.99 57.55 30.04
N ASN A 154 42.21 57.21 29.63
CA ASN A 154 42.44 56.53 28.34
C ASN A 154 41.81 55.13 28.32
N MET A 155 42.01 54.32 29.38
CA MET A 155 41.37 53.00 29.49
C MET A 155 39.84 53.11 29.53
N MET A 156 39.31 54.16 30.14
CA MET A 156 37.87 54.43 30.16
C MET A 156 37.33 54.74 28.76
N ALA A 157 38.04 55.56 27.97
CA ALA A 157 37.66 55.85 26.60
C ALA A 157 37.66 54.57 25.72
N GLU A 158 38.66 53.69 25.89
CA GLU A 158 38.70 52.39 25.21
C GLU A 158 37.54 51.47 25.64
N PHE A 159 37.24 51.46 26.94
CA PHE A 159 36.14 50.68 27.51
C PHE A 159 34.78 51.14 26.97
N GLU A 160 34.54 52.46 26.87
CA GLU A 160 33.32 53.02 26.27
C GLU A 160 33.23 52.78 24.76
N ALA A 161 34.36 52.89 24.05
CA ALA A 161 34.41 52.58 22.63
C ALA A 161 34.07 51.11 22.32
N ALA A 162 34.39 50.20 23.25
CA ALA A 162 34.03 48.78 23.13
C ALA A 162 32.55 48.49 23.44
N GLY A 163 31.77 49.46 23.94
CA GLY A 163 30.36 49.27 24.30
C GLY A 163 30.15 48.28 25.45
N LEU A 164 31.19 47.99 26.23
CA LEU A 164 31.16 47.11 27.39
C LEU A 164 30.53 47.70 28.68
N PRO A 165 30.45 49.04 28.91
CA PRO A 165 29.90 49.59 30.16
C PRO A 165 28.48 49.14 30.48
N GLN A 166 27.67 48.86 29.45
CA GLN A 166 26.28 48.41 29.63
C GLN A 166 26.17 46.98 30.21
N TYR A 167 27.24 46.19 30.12
CA TYR A 167 27.29 44.82 30.65
C TYR A 167 27.84 44.76 32.09
N LEU A 168 28.16 45.90 32.70
CA LEU A 168 28.54 45.95 34.11
C LEU A 168 27.35 45.51 34.98
N PRO A 169 27.58 44.64 35.99
CA PRO A 169 26.56 44.29 36.97
C PRO A 169 25.98 45.53 37.64
N GLN A 170 24.64 45.62 37.63
CA GLN A 170 23.89 46.70 38.27
C GLN A 170 23.62 46.42 39.76
N GLU A 171 23.85 45.19 40.20
CA GLU A 171 23.69 44.76 41.59
C GLU A 171 25.06 44.64 42.28
N ALA A 172 25.06 44.77 43.61
CA ALA A 172 26.24 44.57 44.42
C ALA A 172 26.61 43.08 44.51
N LEU A 173 27.89 42.76 44.32
CA LEU A 173 28.41 41.38 44.39
C LEU A 173 28.26 40.73 45.78
N THR A 174 28.17 41.55 46.82
CA THR A 174 28.06 41.10 48.22
C THR A 174 26.61 40.79 48.63
N GLY A 175 25.62 41.14 47.79
CA GLY A 175 24.20 41.01 48.12
C GLY A 175 23.76 41.83 49.34
N ARG A 176 24.62 42.73 49.83
CA ARG A 176 24.32 43.59 50.97
C ARG A 176 23.61 44.84 50.46
N GLU A 177 22.40 45.04 50.96
CA GLU A 177 21.59 46.22 50.65
C GLU A 177 22.38 47.50 50.96
N GLY A 178 22.60 48.32 49.93
CA GLY A 178 23.28 49.61 50.02
C GLY A 178 24.76 49.64 49.60
N ASP A 179 25.39 48.50 49.28
CA ASP A 179 26.73 48.52 48.69
C ASP A 179 26.65 49.03 47.23
N PRO A 180 27.51 49.98 46.81
CA PRO A 180 27.45 50.52 45.45
C PRO A 180 27.81 49.45 44.43
N SER A 181 26.97 49.29 43.41
CA SER A 181 27.21 48.30 42.36
C SER A 181 28.42 48.68 41.51
N PRO A 182 29.08 47.71 40.85
CA PRO A 182 30.21 48.01 39.96
C PRO A 182 29.88 49.06 38.89
N ALA A 183 28.65 49.04 38.36
CA ALA A 183 28.17 50.05 37.43
C ALA A 183 28.09 51.46 38.06
N GLN A 184 27.62 51.57 39.30
CA GLN A 184 27.56 52.84 40.03
C GLN A 184 28.97 53.37 40.34
N GLN A 185 29.85 52.51 40.84
CA GLN A 185 31.25 52.86 41.12
C GLN A 185 31.98 53.34 39.86
N TYR A 186 31.70 52.74 38.70
CA TYR A 186 32.25 53.20 37.43
C TYR A 186 31.78 54.62 37.08
N GLN A 187 30.50 54.94 37.28
CA GLN A 187 29.98 56.29 37.05
C GLN A 187 30.62 57.31 38.00
N GLU A 188 30.80 56.98 39.27
CA GLU A 188 31.50 57.86 40.23
C GLU A 188 32.95 58.15 39.79
N ILE A 189 33.67 57.14 39.30
CA ILE A 189 35.03 57.33 38.77
C ILE A 189 35.02 58.21 37.52
N LYS A 190 34.02 58.05 36.65
CA LYS A 190 33.83 58.89 35.46
C LYS A 190 33.56 60.35 35.84
N GLU A 191 32.70 60.59 36.82
CA GLU A 191 32.41 61.93 37.34
C GLU A 191 33.63 62.57 38.02
N ALA A 192 34.47 61.79 38.68
CA ALA A 192 35.70 62.29 39.31
C ALA A 192 36.82 62.63 38.33
N LEU A 193 36.79 62.07 37.11
CA LEU A 193 37.77 62.28 36.05
C LEU A 193 37.35 63.33 35.00
N GLY A 194 36.05 63.68 34.94
CA GLY A 194 35.49 64.71 34.06
C GLY A 194 35.57 66.11 34.66
#